data_AF-A0A3L7U0P3-F1
#
_entry.id   AF-A0A3L7U0P3-F1
#
_cell.length_a   1.000
_cell.length_b   1.000
_cell.length_c   1.000
_cell.angle_alpha   90.00
_cell.angle_beta   90.00
_cell.angle_gamma   90.00
#
_symmetry.space_group_name_H-M   'P 1'
#
loop_
_entity.id
_entity.type
_entity.pdbx_description
1 polymer ?
#
loop_
_entity_poly.entity_id
_entity_poly.type
_entity_poly.pdbx_seq_one_letter_code
_entity_poly.pdbx_strand_id
1 'polypeptide(L)'
;MFVLEEACRRGSFLWNKGSETTMPNRLPTAITLALALCTAGAHADVFTDIKYTDLVTRLGASVPTGAGIGIGQVEAPENAAGSYAPDVANPEFVGKTITLMSATGLAASGHATEVARNLYGNTVSIAKGVTSINSWNVNQWLTSDFLRTGQGGAVVPSAPPAGVKVFNHSWIGSFGSSINDNDALRRLDFSVTRDNIFVAVGTNNGAGSAAQSLLSYAFNGVTVGLADGNHANALTPAGIDGPTRRKPDLVAPGGFTSFSTPVVGAAAALLFDAADSHPAIATNANANKALTIKSVLMAGTTHRPTWSNGAPTSGASRGISTAPLDTVYGADLLNIDRAHLIFTSGEANGFATPQSSVFLRHQGWDYIPTALSNTSTYWSFRVHQGVSEASVAATWHRQVATNFSSFNVQDFDLRLWKLVGGALVSISGDAGATAFASGNCESKSATENTELLYMRNLAAGDYVLELKRNTGTQTAMPVVVGWYIPNTVASPDLDGDGVVGAQDLASMLNQWSTAGSADLNADNIVNAADLAILLSAWGPI
;
A
#
# COMPACT_ATOMS: atom_id res chain seq x y z
N MET A 1 2.26 -16.14 22.42
CA MET A 1 0.81 -16.45 22.51
C MET A 1 0.16 -15.71 21.37
N PHE A 2 -0.08 -16.39 20.25
CA PHE A 2 -0.66 -15.80 19.04
C PHE A 2 -2.15 -16.06 19.05
N VAL A 3 -2.94 -15.08 18.64
CA VAL A 3 -4.39 -15.14 18.74
C VAL A 3 -4.98 -14.67 17.42
N LEU A 4 -6.07 -15.30 17.01
CA LEU A 4 -6.90 -14.83 15.90
C LEU A 4 -7.40 -13.42 16.21
N GLU A 5 -7.44 -12.54 15.21
CA GLU A 5 -7.76 -11.13 15.44
C GLU A 5 -9.21 -10.96 15.91
N GLU A 6 -10.10 -11.90 15.56
CA GLU A 6 -11.51 -11.92 15.96
C GLU A 6 -11.75 -12.13 17.46
N ALA A 7 -10.79 -12.70 18.18
CA ALA A 7 -11.00 -13.13 19.57
C ALA A 7 -10.82 -12.02 20.61
N CYS A 8 -10.38 -10.81 20.24
CA CYS A 8 -9.98 -9.78 21.21
C CYS A 8 -11.11 -8.83 21.67
N ARG A 9 -12.34 -9.32 21.88
CA ARG A 9 -13.45 -8.54 22.47
C ARG A 9 -13.88 -8.94 23.88
N ARG A 10 -13.16 -9.82 24.58
CA ARG A 10 -13.47 -10.18 25.99
C ARG A 10 -12.22 -10.39 26.83
N GLY A 11 -11.99 -9.53 27.83
CA GLY A 11 -11.14 -9.87 28.97
C GLY A 11 -10.33 -8.72 29.57
N SER A 12 -10.92 -8.04 30.55
CA SER A 12 -10.30 -7.06 31.45
C SER A 12 -9.18 -7.71 32.27
N PHE A 13 -7.95 -7.18 32.20
CA PHE A 13 -6.87 -7.48 33.14
C PHE A 13 -7.04 -6.61 34.41
N LEU A 14 -7.18 -7.24 35.58
CA LEU A 14 -7.05 -6.56 36.87
C LEU A 14 -5.85 -7.12 37.64
N TRP A 15 -4.98 -6.19 38.02
CA TRP A 15 -3.79 -6.40 38.84
C TRP A 15 -4.16 -6.76 40.28
N ASN A 16 -3.34 -7.61 40.88
CA ASN A 16 -3.48 -8.18 42.22
C ASN A 16 -3.00 -7.17 43.30
N LYS A 17 -3.85 -6.88 44.30
CA LYS A 17 -3.45 -6.51 45.67
C LYS A 17 -4.40 -7.23 46.63
N GLY A 18 -3.83 -8.09 47.48
CA GLY A 18 -4.58 -9.02 48.32
C GLY A 18 -5.11 -8.42 49.62
N SER A 19 -6.07 -9.12 50.22
CA SER A 19 -6.01 -9.67 51.58
C SER A 19 -7.35 -10.35 51.92
N GLU A 20 -7.25 -11.64 52.28
CA GLU A 20 -8.06 -12.40 53.25
C GLU A 20 -9.60 -12.32 53.25
N THR A 21 -10.29 -13.43 52.97
CA THR A 21 -10.91 -14.33 53.99
C THR A 21 -11.87 -15.38 53.38
N THR A 22 -11.56 -16.64 53.67
CA THR A 22 -12.41 -17.83 53.93
C THR A 22 -13.75 -18.11 53.22
N MET A 23 -13.74 -19.29 52.56
CA MET A 23 -14.71 -20.41 52.62
C MET A 23 -15.85 -20.55 51.57
N PRO A 24 -16.28 -21.80 51.28
CA PRO A 24 -16.47 -22.27 49.91
C PRO A 24 -17.91 -22.70 49.55
N ASN A 25 -18.02 -23.14 48.29
CA ASN A 25 -18.97 -24.09 47.71
C ASN A 25 -20.19 -23.58 46.94
N ARG A 26 -20.10 -23.90 45.63
CA ARG A 26 -21.10 -24.48 44.72
C ARG A 26 -22.24 -23.56 44.26
N LEU A 27 -22.27 -23.31 42.95
CA LEU A 27 -23.48 -23.31 42.12
C LEU A 27 -23.07 -23.48 40.63
N PRO A 28 -24.00 -23.81 39.72
CA PRO A 28 -23.85 -24.91 38.76
C PRO A 28 -23.28 -24.53 37.39
N THR A 29 -22.79 -25.55 36.70
CA THR A 29 -22.50 -25.60 35.28
C THR A 29 -23.75 -25.23 34.47
N ALA A 30 -23.75 -24.07 33.82
CA ALA A 30 -24.68 -23.73 32.76
C ALA A 30 -23.91 -23.71 31.43
N ILE A 31 -24.04 -24.80 30.67
CA ILE A 31 -23.65 -24.85 29.26
C ILE A 31 -24.77 -24.15 28.50
N THR A 32 -24.56 -22.88 28.16
CA THR A 32 -25.46 -22.14 27.27
C THR A 32 -24.96 -22.31 25.84
N LEU A 33 -25.63 -23.17 25.08
CA LEU A 33 -25.47 -23.31 23.64
C LEU A 33 -25.95 -22.01 22.98
N ALA A 34 -25.04 -21.09 22.68
CA ALA A 34 -25.34 -19.92 21.87
C ALA A 34 -25.29 -20.33 20.39
N LEU A 35 -26.46 -20.60 19.80
CA LEU A 35 -26.62 -20.57 18.35
C LEU A 35 -26.29 -19.13 17.89
N ALA A 36 -25.12 -18.94 17.30
CA ALA A 36 -24.79 -17.73 16.59
C ALA A 36 -25.62 -17.70 15.29
N LEU A 37 -26.76 -17.01 15.34
CA LEU A 37 -27.40 -16.53 14.12
C LEU A 37 -26.46 -15.49 13.50
N CYS A 38 -25.73 -15.91 12.47
CA CYS A 38 -25.06 -15.02 11.53
C CYS A 38 -26.12 -14.16 10.85
N THR A 39 -26.45 -13.02 11.44
CA THR A 39 -27.08 -11.94 10.70
C THR A 39 -26.04 -11.42 9.72
N ALA A 40 -26.13 -11.85 8.46
CA ALA A 40 -25.40 -11.26 7.36
C ALA A 40 -25.74 -9.76 7.34
N GLY A 41 -24.86 -8.94 7.93
CA GLY A 41 -24.85 -7.52 7.66
C GLY A 41 -24.72 -7.35 6.15
N ALA A 42 -25.45 -6.39 5.58
CA ALA A 42 -25.33 -6.04 4.17
C ALA A 42 -23.86 -5.65 3.90
N HIS A 43 -23.06 -6.61 3.46
CA HIS A 43 -21.73 -6.34 2.93
C HIS A 43 -21.96 -5.50 1.67
N ALA A 44 -21.51 -4.25 1.71
CA ALA A 44 -21.14 -3.58 0.48
C ALA A 44 -20.21 -4.54 -0.29
N ASP A 45 -20.44 -4.64 -1.59
CA ASP A 45 -19.69 -5.55 -2.45
C ASP A 45 -18.21 -5.17 -2.39
N VAL A 46 -17.37 -6.01 -1.77
CA VAL A 46 -15.91 -5.82 -1.64
C VAL A 46 -15.30 -5.47 -3.00
N PHE A 47 -15.82 -6.06 -4.09
CA PHE A 47 -15.34 -5.79 -5.44
C PHE A 47 -15.62 -4.35 -5.88
N THR A 48 -16.79 -3.81 -5.52
CA THR A 48 -17.13 -2.41 -5.78
C THR A 48 -16.32 -1.46 -4.90
N ASP A 49 -16.13 -1.80 -3.62
CA ASP A 49 -15.39 -0.95 -2.68
C ASP A 49 -13.93 -0.75 -3.09
N ILE A 50 -13.26 -1.83 -3.54
CA ILE A 50 -11.87 -1.77 -3.98
C ILE A 50 -11.70 -1.47 -5.48
N LYS A 51 -12.78 -1.10 -6.17
CA LYS A 51 -12.81 -0.80 -7.61
C LYS A 51 -12.39 -1.97 -8.51
N TYR A 52 -12.55 -3.21 -8.05
CA TYR A 52 -12.35 -4.38 -8.91
C TYR A 52 -13.40 -4.45 -10.03
N THR A 53 -14.64 -3.99 -9.80
CA THR A 53 -15.66 -3.87 -10.85
C THR A 53 -15.24 -2.91 -11.96
N ASP A 54 -14.58 -1.81 -11.64
CA ASP A 54 -14.02 -0.85 -12.59
C ASP A 54 -12.86 -1.49 -13.38
N LEU A 55 -11.98 -2.25 -12.71
CA LEU A 55 -10.91 -3.03 -13.35
C LEU A 55 -11.47 -4.03 -14.36
N VAL A 56 -12.51 -4.78 -13.98
CA VAL A 56 -13.18 -5.73 -14.86
C VAL A 56 -13.81 -5.03 -16.06
N THR A 57 -14.43 -3.86 -15.84
CA THR A 57 -15.00 -3.05 -16.92
C THR A 57 -13.91 -2.57 -17.88
N ARG A 58 -12.76 -2.13 -17.37
CA ARG A 58 -11.65 -1.61 -18.18
C ARG A 58 -10.93 -2.69 -18.99
N LEU A 59 -10.77 -3.89 -18.44
CA LEU A 59 -9.92 -4.94 -19.04
C LEU A 59 -10.70 -6.11 -19.66
N GLY A 60 -11.95 -6.34 -19.28
CA GLY A 60 -12.74 -7.46 -19.76
C GLY A 60 -12.08 -8.81 -19.48
N ALA A 61 -11.80 -9.59 -20.53
CA ALA A 61 -11.16 -10.90 -20.41
C ALA A 61 -9.67 -10.83 -20.01
N SER A 62 -9.05 -9.65 -20.09
CA SER A 62 -7.62 -9.45 -19.80
C SER A 62 -7.34 -9.15 -18.33
N VAL A 63 -8.34 -9.22 -17.44
CA VAL A 63 -8.15 -9.01 -16.00
C VAL A 63 -7.20 -10.09 -15.45
N PRO A 64 -6.09 -9.71 -14.80
CA PRO A 64 -5.22 -10.66 -14.11
C PRO A 64 -6.01 -11.43 -13.06
N THR A 65 -5.65 -12.70 -12.86
CA THR A 65 -6.39 -13.59 -11.94
C THR A 65 -5.55 -14.07 -10.78
N GLY A 66 -4.25 -13.73 -10.76
CA GLY A 66 -3.27 -14.31 -9.83
C GLY A 66 -2.76 -15.68 -10.29
N ALA A 67 -2.96 -16.02 -11.57
CA ALA A 67 -2.53 -17.30 -12.12
C ALA A 67 -1.00 -17.42 -12.07
N GLY A 68 -0.50 -18.60 -11.70
CA GLY A 68 0.94 -18.85 -11.56
C GLY A 68 1.57 -18.28 -10.29
N ILE A 69 0.83 -17.50 -9.49
CA ILE A 69 1.34 -16.90 -8.26
C ILE A 69 1.05 -17.81 -7.07
N GLY A 70 2.10 -18.25 -6.39
CA GLY A 70 2.00 -19.07 -5.18
C GLY A 70 1.72 -18.23 -3.94
N ILE A 71 0.89 -18.77 -3.04
CA ILE A 71 0.49 -18.14 -1.79
C ILE A 71 1.09 -18.91 -0.59
N GLY A 72 1.57 -18.16 0.39
CA GLY A 72 1.79 -18.64 1.75
C GLY A 72 0.68 -18.11 2.68
N GLN A 73 -0.14 -19.00 3.21
CA GLN A 73 -1.14 -18.65 4.22
C GLN A 73 -0.65 -19.11 5.60
N VAL A 74 -0.39 -18.18 6.50
CA VAL A 74 0.14 -18.49 7.83
C VAL A 74 -0.87 -18.08 8.88
N GLU A 75 -1.36 -19.05 9.65
CA GLU A 75 -2.46 -18.83 10.60
C GLU A 75 -2.09 -19.20 12.03
N ALA A 76 -2.69 -18.48 12.99
CA ALA A 76 -2.66 -18.90 14.37
C ALA A 76 -3.60 -20.10 14.59
N PRO A 77 -3.28 -21.00 15.53
CA PRO A 77 -4.20 -22.07 15.87
C PRO A 77 -5.54 -21.52 16.35
N GLU A 78 -6.64 -21.97 15.73
CA GLU A 78 -8.00 -21.60 16.14
C GLU A 78 -8.43 -22.30 17.43
N ASN A 79 -7.82 -23.45 17.72
CA ASN A 79 -8.17 -24.27 18.87
C ASN A 79 -6.94 -24.92 19.52
N ALA A 80 -7.16 -25.49 20.72
CA ALA A 80 -6.12 -26.14 21.50
C ALA A 80 -5.47 -27.35 20.79
N ALA A 81 -6.18 -27.96 19.83
CA ALA A 81 -5.64 -29.06 19.03
C ALA A 81 -4.65 -28.58 17.94
N GLY A 82 -4.55 -27.27 17.71
CA GLY A 82 -3.57 -26.71 16.77
C GLY A 82 -4.11 -26.39 15.38
N SER A 83 -5.43 -26.47 15.15
CA SER A 83 -6.03 -26.34 13.81
C SER A 83 -5.73 -24.96 13.20
N TYR A 84 -5.09 -24.95 12.02
CA TYR A 84 -4.61 -23.73 11.36
C TYR A 84 -4.92 -23.68 9.86
N ALA A 85 -5.25 -24.82 9.25
CA ALA A 85 -5.38 -24.93 7.81
C ALA A 85 -6.84 -24.79 7.37
N PRO A 86 -7.11 -24.23 6.18
CA PRO A 86 -8.45 -24.13 5.63
C PRO A 86 -9.05 -25.51 5.32
N ASP A 87 -10.38 -25.59 5.28
CA ASP A 87 -11.11 -26.77 4.82
C ASP A 87 -10.94 -26.95 3.31
N VAL A 88 -10.07 -27.89 2.92
CA VAL A 88 -9.76 -28.21 1.53
C VAL A 88 -10.96 -28.71 0.73
N ALA A 89 -12.04 -29.16 1.39
CA ALA A 89 -13.27 -29.60 0.75
C ALA A 89 -14.23 -28.45 0.41
N ASN A 90 -13.92 -27.21 0.82
CA ASN A 90 -14.76 -26.06 0.54
C ASN A 90 -14.88 -25.83 -0.99
N PRO A 91 -16.10 -25.61 -1.52
CA PRO A 91 -16.31 -25.35 -2.95
C PRO A 91 -15.49 -24.19 -3.53
N GLU A 92 -15.11 -23.21 -2.71
CA GLU A 92 -14.24 -22.09 -3.11
C GLU A 92 -12.83 -22.52 -3.51
N PHE A 93 -12.40 -23.74 -3.13
CA PHE A 93 -11.03 -24.23 -3.35
C PHE A 93 -10.95 -25.36 -4.37
N VAL A 94 -12.03 -25.65 -5.10
CA VAL A 94 -12.00 -26.60 -6.22
C VAL A 94 -10.93 -26.16 -7.24
N GLY A 95 -10.04 -27.09 -7.61
CA GLY A 95 -8.93 -26.84 -8.54
C GLY A 95 -7.68 -26.24 -7.89
N LYS A 96 -7.66 -26.05 -6.56
CA LYS A 96 -6.51 -25.52 -5.82
C LYS A 96 -5.81 -26.63 -5.04
N THR A 97 -4.49 -26.49 -4.92
CA THR A 97 -3.63 -27.38 -4.15
C THR A 97 -3.18 -26.66 -2.89
N ILE A 98 -3.70 -27.09 -1.75
CA ILE A 98 -3.34 -26.57 -0.43
C ILE A 98 -2.38 -27.56 0.23
N THR A 99 -1.10 -27.20 0.28
CA THR A 99 -0.04 -28.00 0.91
C THR A 99 0.10 -27.61 2.37
N LEU A 100 -0.07 -28.58 3.27
CA LEU A 100 0.15 -28.39 4.69
C LEU A 100 1.65 -28.43 4.98
N MET A 101 2.19 -27.32 5.45
CA MET A 101 3.62 -27.16 5.72
C MET A 101 3.98 -27.34 7.20
N SER A 102 2.96 -27.37 8.06
CA SER A 102 3.04 -27.66 9.48
C SER A 102 2.33 -28.99 9.77
N ALA A 103 2.10 -29.33 11.06
CA ALA A 103 1.48 -30.60 11.45
C ALA A 103 0.24 -30.99 10.60
N THR A 104 0.15 -32.27 10.24
CA THR A 104 -0.94 -32.84 9.42
C THR A 104 -1.96 -33.61 10.27
N GLY A 105 -3.14 -33.88 9.71
CA GLY A 105 -4.19 -34.68 10.38
C GLY A 105 -4.99 -33.91 11.44
N LEU A 106 -4.86 -32.59 11.46
CA LEU A 106 -5.66 -31.69 12.29
C LEU A 106 -7.01 -31.39 11.62
N ALA A 107 -8.00 -31.03 12.42
CA ALA A 107 -9.27 -30.52 11.89
C ALA A 107 -9.04 -29.23 11.09
N ALA A 108 -9.92 -28.97 10.12
CA ALA A 108 -9.91 -27.70 9.41
C ALA A 108 -10.25 -26.55 10.36
N SER A 109 -9.66 -25.38 10.10
CA SER A 109 -9.96 -24.14 10.79
C SER A 109 -11.00 -23.31 10.03
N GLY A 110 -12.05 -22.88 10.73
CA GLY A 110 -13.10 -22.02 10.18
C GLY A 110 -12.56 -20.64 9.82
N HIS A 111 -11.80 -20.03 10.73
CA HIS A 111 -11.09 -18.77 10.48
C HIS A 111 -10.15 -18.86 9.26
N ALA A 112 -9.27 -19.86 9.22
CA ALA A 112 -8.35 -20.04 8.08
C ALA A 112 -9.09 -20.25 6.76
N THR A 113 -10.24 -20.93 6.80
CA THR A 113 -11.12 -21.10 5.63
C THR A 113 -11.64 -19.76 5.15
N GLU A 114 -12.11 -18.88 6.03
CA GLU A 114 -12.62 -17.58 5.63
C GLU A 114 -11.52 -16.65 5.09
N VAL A 115 -10.33 -16.66 5.70
CA VAL A 115 -9.15 -15.95 5.15
C VAL A 115 -8.82 -16.46 3.75
N ALA A 116 -8.78 -17.79 3.57
CA ALA A 116 -8.52 -18.45 2.30
C ALA A 116 -9.54 -18.07 1.22
N ARG A 117 -10.83 -18.01 1.58
CA ARG A 117 -11.91 -17.58 0.69
C ARG A 117 -11.63 -16.18 0.14
N ASN A 118 -11.30 -15.21 0.99
CA ASN A 118 -11.00 -13.84 0.57
C ASN A 118 -9.68 -13.72 -0.19
N LEU A 119 -8.68 -14.58 0.10
CA LEU A 119 -7.34 -14.51 -0.49
C LEU A 119 -7.25 -15.15 -1.88
N TYR A 120 -7.91 -16.29 -2.08
CA TYR A 120 -7.81 -17.06 -3.32
C TYR A 120 -9.08 -17.85 -3.66
N GLY A 121 -10.22 -17.62 -3.03
CA GLY A 121 -11.48 -18.30 -3.35
C GLY A 121 -11.95 -18.06 -4.80
N ASN A 122 -12.59 -19.07 -5.38
CA ASN A 122 -13.03 -19.05 -6.78
C ASN A 122 -14.11 -18.01 -7.09
N THR A 123 -14.96 -17.64 -6.12
CA THR A 123 -16.07 -16.70 -6.35
C THR A 123 -15.94 -15.40 -5.56
N VAL A 124 -15.32 -15.44 -4.38
CA VAL A 124 -15.27 -14.28 -3.48
C VAL A 124 -13.94 -13.54 -3.48
N SER A 125 -12.87 -14.12 -4.02
CA SER A 125 -11.59 -13.44 -4.16
C SER A 125 -11.42 -12.83 -5.54
N ILE A 126 -10.66 -11.74 -5.61
CA ILE A 126 -10.17 -11.20 -6.88
C ILE A 126 -9.06 -12.08 -7.49
N ALA A 127 -8.31 -12.84 -6.66
CA ALA A 127 -7.22 -13.72 -7.09
C ALA A 127 -7.66 -15.17 -7.37
N LYS A 128 -8.76 -15.33 -8.12
CA LYS A 128 -9.38 -16.63 -8.41
C LYS A 128 -8.48 -17.63 -9.13
N GLY A 129 -7.47 -17.16 -9.87
CA GLY A 129 -6.53 -17.96 -10.65
C GLY A 129 -5.40 -18.58 -9.84
N VAL A 130 -5.25 -18.21 -8.56
CA VAL A 130 -4.29 -18.85 -7.65
C VAL A 130 -4.66 -20.32 -7.44
N THR A 131 -3.68 -21.21 -7.63
CA THR A 131 -3.86 -22.67 -7.47
C THR A 131 -2.83 -23.34 -6.56
N SER A 132 -1.71 -22.68 -6.24
CA SER A 132 -0.65 -23.22 -5.37
C SER A 132 -0.61 -22.49 -4.04
N ILE A 133 -0.97 -23.18 -2.96
CA ILE A 133 -1.05 -22.62 -1.62
C ILE A 133 -0.23 -23.47 -0.65
N ASN A 134 0.55 -22.81 0.19
CA ASN A 134 1.31 -23.41 1.27
C ASN A 134 0.76 -22.86 2.59
N SER A 135 0.20 -23.73 3.43
CA SER A 135 -0.44 -23.34 4.68
C SER A 135 0.46 -23.70 5.87
N TRP A 136 0.70 -22.76 6.78
CA TRP A 136 1.50 -22.97 7.99
C TRP A 136 0.75 -22.63 9.26
N ASN A 137 1.13 -23.34 10.32
CA ASN A 137 0.92 -22.90 11.68
C ASN A 137 1.94 -21.81 12.02
N VAL A 138 1.47 -20.66 12.51
CA VAL A 138 2.31 -19.52 12.85
C VAL A 138 3.45 -19.84 13.82
N ASN A 139 3.22 -20.72 14.80
CA ASN A 139 4.23 -21.00 15.83
C ASN A 139 5.46 -21.64 15.19
N GLN A 140 5.26 -22.62 14.32
CA GLN A 140 6.34 -23.32 13.62
C GLN A 140 6.95 -22.41 12.56
N TRP A 141 6.13 -21.66 11.83
CA TRP A 141 6.60 -20.69 10.83
C TRP A 141 7.55 -19.64 11.43
N LEU A 142 7.20 -19.08 12.59
CA LEU A 142 8.04 -18.10 13.29
C LEU A 142 9.33 -18.72 13.83
N THR A 143 9.30 -19.94 14.38
CA THR A 143 10.38 -20.45 15.25
C THR A 143 11.29 -21.51 14.62
N SER A 144 10.78 -22.37 13.74
CA SER A 144 11.52 -23.52 13.20
C SER A 144 11.53 -23.58 11.67
N ASP A 145 10.38 -23.32 11.04
CA ASP A 145 10.16 -23.71 9.64
C ASP A 145 10.61 -22.61 8.67
N PHE A 146 10.29 -21.34 8.99
CA PHE A 146 10.55 -20.22 8.09
C PHE A 146 11.45 -19.14 8.71
N LEU A 147 10.96 -18.30 9.63
CA LEU A 147 11.74 -17.15 10.13
C LEU A 147 12.91 -17.55 11.03
N ARG A 148 12.74 -18.63 11.80
CA ARG A 148 13.74 -19.13 12.75
C ARG A 148 14.11 -18.09 13.82
N THR A 149 13.11 -17.35 14.28
CA THR A 149 13.25 -16.38 15.38
C THR A 149 13.82 -17.05 16.63
N GLY A 150 14.78 -16.39 17.27
CA GLY A 150 15.43 -16.86 18.49
C GLY A 150 16.51 -17.93 18.27
N GLN A 151 16.79 -18.35 17.04
CA GLN A 151 17.77 -19.41 16.73
C GLN A 151 19.21 -18.87 16.55
N GLY A 152 19.46 -17.61 16.91
CA GLY A 152 20.77 -16.96 16.78
C GLY A 152 21.06 -16.41 15.37
N GLY A 153 22.05 -15.51 15.28
CA GLY A 153 22.35 -14.73 14.07
C GLY A 153 22.93 -15.54 12.90
N ALA A 154 23.47 -16.73 13.15
CA ALA A 154 24.00 -17.60 12.09
C ALA A 154 22.90 -18.38 11.34
N VAL A 155 21.72 -18.51 11.95
CA VAL A 155 20.60 -19.26 11.39
C VAL A 155 19.70 -18.29 10.64
N VAL A 156 19.78 -18.32 9.31
CA VAL A 156 18.98 -17.44 8.43
C VAL A 156 17.57 -18.02 8.18
N PRO A 157 16.58 -17.18 7.87
CA PRO A 157 15.26 -17.63 7.43
C PRO A 157 15.35 -18.59 6.24
N SER A 158 14.47 -19.60 6.20
CA SER A 158 14.32 -20.50 5.06
C SER A 158 13.90 -19.72 3.80
N ALA A 159 14.22 -20.23 2.61
CA ALA A 159 13.64 -19.70 1.38
C ALA A 159 12.17 -20.12 1.28
N PRO A 160 11.30 -19.30 0.66
CA PRO A 160 9.91 -19.69 0.42
C PRO A 160 9.84 -20.89 -0.55
N PRO A 161 8.79 -21.72 -0.47
CA PRO A 161 8.52 -22.75 -1.48
C PRO A 161 8.49 -22.14 -2.88
N ALA A 162 8.89 -22.93 -3.88
CA ALA A 162 8.96 -22.46 -5.26
C ALA A 162 7.63 -21.85 -5.73
N GLY A 163 7.70 -20.67 -6.35
CA GLY A 163 6.54 -19.94 -6.85
C GLY A 163 5.80 -19.10 -5.80
N VAL A 164 6.06 -19.25 -4.50
CA VAL A 164 5.42 -18.41 -3.48
C VAL A 164 5.95 -16.98 -3.56
N LYS A 165 5.02 -16.04 -3.79
CA LYS A 165 5.32 -14.61 -3.93
C LYS A 165 4.56 -13.75 -2.92
N VAL A 166 3.46 -14.25 -2.38
CA VAL A 166 2.62 -13.50 -1.43
C VAL A 166 2.45 -14.33 -0.17
N PHE A 167 2.77 -13.74 0.98
CA PHE A 167 2.40 -14.26 2.29
C PHE A 167 1.26 -13.44 2.89
N ASN A 168 0.26 -14.11 3.43
CA ASN A 168 -0.82 -13.51 4.19
C ASN A 168 -0.75 -13.96 5.67
N HIS A 169 -0.82 -12.99 6.57
CA HIS A 169 -0.80 -13.17 8.02
C HIS A 169 -2.01 -12.48 8.65
N SER A 170 -3.11 -13.23 8.81
CA SER A 170 -4.36 -12.75 9.42
C SER A 170 -4.45 -13.09 10.91
N TRP A 171 -3.41 -12.70 11.66
CA TRP A 171 -3.27 -12.96 13.09
C TRP A 171 -2.40 -11.88 13.75
N ILE A 172 -2.52 -11.77 15.07
CA ILE A 172 -1.70 -10.85 15.87
C ILE A 172 -0.94 -11.58 16.97
N GLY A 173 0.16 -10.98 17.42
CA GLY A 173 0.75 -11.35 18.70
C GLY A 173 2.12 -10.73 18.99
N SER A 174 2.70 -11.21 20.09
CA SER A 174 4.03 -10.85 20.58
C SER A 174 4.65 -12.06 21.27
N PHE A 175 5.98 -12.12 21.28
CA PHE A 175 6.74 -13.02 22.16
C PHE A 175 6.75 -12.54 23.62
N GLY A 176 6.14 -11.39 23.93
CA GLY A 176 6.22 -10.74 25.25
C GLY A 176 7.60 -10.15 25.53
N SER A 177 8.43 -9.97 24.50
CA SER A 177 9.80 -9.49 24.59
C SER A 177 10.16 -8.72 23.33
N SER A 178 10.48 -7.43 23.47
CA SER A 178 10.89 -6.60 22.34
C SER A 178 12.15 -7.11 21.65
N ILE A 179 13.01 -7.86 22.34
CA ILE A 179 14.19 -8.49 21.74
C ILE A 179 13.76 -9.53 20.69
N ASN A 180 12.87 -10.44 21.06
CA ASN A 180 12.41 -11.50 20.15
C ASN A 180 11.46 -10.97 19.09
N ASP A 181 10.65 -9.97 19.42
CA ASP A 181 9.78 -9.30 18.44
C ASP A 181 10.62 -8.58 17.38
N ASN A 182 11.67 -7.85 17.77
CA ASN A 182 12.58 -7.22 16.81
C ASN A 182 13.36 -8.24 15.99
N ASP A 183 13.81 -9.36 16.58
CA ASP A 183 14.44 -10.44 15.81
C ASP A 183 13.50 -10.99 14.72
N ALA A 184 12.25 -11.27 15.06
CA ALA A 184 11.24 -11.71 14.10
C ALA A 184 10.99 -10.67 12.99
N LEU A 185 10.83 -9.39 13.37
CA LEU A 185 10.63 -8.30 12.41
C LEU A 185 11.81 -8.18 11.45
N ARG A 186 13.05 -8.25 11.96
CA ARG A 186 14.28 -8.15 11.15
C ARG A 186 14.39 -9.32 10.19
N ARG A 187 14.08 -10.53 10.65
CA ARG A 187 14.06 -11.75 9.81
C ARG A 187 13.01 -11.67 8.72
N LEU A 188 11.82 -11.15 9.02
CA LEU A 188 10.79 -10.93 8.01
C LEU A 188 11.27 -9.94 6.95
N ASP A 189 11.76 -8.77 7.37
CA ASP A 189 12.18 -7.71 6.45
C ASP A 189 13.38 -8.11 5.58
N PHE A 190 14.30 -8.91 6.15
CA PHE A 190 15.35 -9.58 5.40
C PHE A 190 14.79 -10.53 4.34
N SER A 191 13.81 -11.38 4.70
CA SER A 191 13.21 -12.35 3.77
C SER A 191 12.45 -11.67 2.64
N VAL A 192 11.68 -10.61 2.95
CA VAL A 192 10.99 -9.77 1.94
C VAL A 192 11.96 -9.26 0.88
N THR A 193 13.11 -8.75 1.30
CA THR A 193 14.11 -8.20 0.38
C THR A 193 14.86 -9.29 -0.37
N ARG A 194 15.32 -10.33 0.33
CA ARG A 194 16.13 -11.43 -0.25
C ARG A 194 15.32 -12.23 -1.26
N ASP A 195 14.10 -12.59 -0.90
CA ASP A 195 13.29 -13.56 -1.66
C ASP A 195 12.28 -12.89 -2.59
N ASN A 196 12.18 -11.55 -2.54
CA ASN A 196 11.24 -10.79 -3.34
C ASN A 196 9.79 -11.28 -3.15
N ILE A 197 9.36 -11.29 -1.89
CA ILE A 197 8.01 -11.69 -1.48
C ILE A 197 7.23 -10.48 -0.95
N PHE A 198 5.94 -10.42 -1.26
CA PHE A 198 5.01 -9.47 -0.67
C PHE A 198 4.39 -10.08 0.58
N VAL A 199 4.24 -9.30 1.65
CA VAL A 199 3.70 -9.79 2.94
C VAL A 199 2.58 -8.87 3.38
N ALA A 200 1.34 -9.37 3.35
CA ALA A 200 0.18 -8.72 3.94
C ALA A 200 0.00 -9.19 5.39
N VAL A 201 -0.17 -8.24 6.32
CA VAL A 201 -0.30 -8.53 7.75
C VAL A 201 -1.45 -7.75 8.35
N GLY A 202 -2.34 -8.41 9.08
CA GLY A 202 -3.41 -7.73 9.81
C GLY A 202 -2.91 -6.99 11.05
N THR A 203 -3.69 -6.01 11.50
CA THR A 203 -3.51 -5.36 12.80
C THR A 203 -4.65 -5.75 13.75
N ASN A 204 -4.55 -5.39 15.04
CA ASN A 204 -5.57 -5.78 16.01
C ASN A 204 -6.94 -5.13 15.72
N ASN A 205 -8.03 -5.84 16.00
CA ASN A 205 -9.39 -5.35 15.82
C ASN A 205 -9.82 -4.43 16.95
N GLY A 206 -10.62 -3.43 16.62
CA GLY A 206 -11.15 -2.45 17.56
C GLY A 206 -10.38 -1.14 17.53
N ALA A 207 -11.08 -0.02 17.31
CA ALA A 207 -10.49 1.30 17.43
C ALA A 207 -9.90 1.50 18.84
N GLY A 208 -8.63 1.94 18.91
CA GLY A 208 -7.92 2.14 20.17
C GLY A 208 -7.49 0.85 20.88
N SER A 209 -7.67 -0.33 20.25
CA SER A 209 -7.14 -1.58 20.80
C SER A 209 -5.61 -1.57 20.85
N ALA A 210 -5.04 -2.35 21.77
CA ALA A 210 -3.59 -2.46 21.90
C ALA A 210 -3.02 -3.17 20.67
N ALA A 211 -2.18 -2.48 19.91
CA ALA A 211 -1.44 -3.08 18.81
C ALA A 211 -0.46 -4.17 19.31
N GLN A 212 -0.20 -5.16 18.45
CA GLN A 212 0.71 -6.27 18.74
C GLN A 212 1.88 -6.21 17.77
N SER A 213 3.09 -6.40 18.29
CA SER A 213 4.34 -6.06 17.60
C SER A 213 4.71 -6.98 16.43
N LEU A 214 4.32 -8.26 16.47
CA LEU A 214 4.81 -9.20 15.47
C LEU A 214 4.19 -8.95 14.10
N LEU A 215 5.10 -8.81 13.13
CA LEU A 215 4.90 -8.62 11.70
C LEU A 215 4.16 -7.33 11.30
N SER A 216 3.15 -6.89 12.05
CA SER A 216 2.38 -5.68 11.78
C SER A 216 3.23 -4.39 11.87
N TYR A 217 4.38 -4.47 12.54
CA TYR A 217 5.37 -3.40 12.63
C TYR A 217 6.56 -3.60 11.68
N ALA A 218 6.48 -4.53 10.73
CA ALA A 218 7.52 -4.68 9.72
C ALA A 218 7.65 -3.41 8.87
N PHE A 219 8.86 -3.14 8.39
CA PHE A 219 9.10 -2.04 7.45
C PHE A 219 8.72 -2.46 6.02
N ASN A 220 9.12 -3.66 5.63
CA ASN A 220 9.07 -4.12 4.25
C ASN A 220 7.76 -4.87 3.92
N GLY A 221 6.96 -5.20 4.94
CA GLY A 221 5.59 -5.70 4.76
C GLY A 221 4.57 -4.60 4.49
N VAL A 222 3.31 -5.01 4.34
CA VAL A 222 2.13 -4.15 4.25
C VAL A 222 1.14 -4.54 5.35
N THR A 223 0.99 -3.65 6.32
CA THR A 223 0.04 -3.80 7.42
C THR A 223 -1.32 -3.29 6.99
N VAL A 224 -2.36 -4.08 7.21
CA VAL A 224 -3.70 -3.86 6.69
C VAL A 224 -4.68 -3.63 7.84
N GLY A 225 -5.39 -2.50 7.78
CA GLY A 225 -6.51 -2.21 8.67
C GLY A 225 -7.88 -2.43 8.02
N LEU A 226 -8.92 -1.96 8.68
CA LEU A 226 -10.30 -1.99 8.21
C LEU A 226 -10.71 -0.66 7.57
N ALA A 227 -11.49 -0.75 6.50
CA ALA A 227 -12.03 0.41 5.79
C ALA A 227 -12.83 1.35 6.71
N ASP A 228 -13.51 0.80 7.71
CA ASP A 228 -14.32 1.53 8.70
C ASP A 228 -13.49 2.15 9.85
N GLY A 229 -12.18 1.89 9.90
CA GLY A 229 -11.29 2.43 10.93
C GLY A 229 -11.32 1.69 12.27
N ASN A 230 -12.07 0.59 12.37
CA ASN A 230 -12.25 -0.14 13.62
C ASN A 230 -11.08 -1.10 13.91
N HIS A 231 -9.87 -0.56 13.99
CA HIS A 231 -8.63 -1.31 14.19
C HIS A 231 -7.60 -0.55 15.04
N ALA A 232 -6.56 -1.24 15.48
CA ALA A 232 -5.42 -0.64 16.16
C ALA A 232 -4.57 0.20 15.19
N ASN A 233 -4.32 1.45 15.58
CA ASN A 233 -3.64 2.47 14.79
C ASN A 233 -2.61 3.27 15.62
N ALA A 234 -2.21 2.72 16.77
CA ALA A 234 -1.19 3.32 17.61
C ALA A 234 0.17 3.31 16.90
N LEU A 235 0.96 4.36 17.13
CA LEU A 235 2.33 4.41 16.65
C LEU A 235 3.15 3.23 17.19
N THR A 236 4.16 2.82 16.45
CA THR A 236 5.11 1.80 16.93
C THR A 236 5.74 2.26 18.26
N PRO A 237 5.72 1.41 19.30
CA PRO A 237 6.11 1.82 20.65
C PRO A 237 7.64 1.87 20.81
N ALA A 238 8.08 2.52 21.88
CA ALA A 238 9.48 2.47 22.30
C ALA A 238 9.94 1.01 22.53
N GLY A 239 11.19 0.72 22.17
CA GLY A 239 11.78 -0.63 22.28
C GLY A 239 11.54 -1.53 21.06
N ILE A 240 10.62 -1.17 20.16
CA ILE A 240 10.50 -1.79 18.83
C ILE A 240 11.34 -1.01 17.81
N ASP A 241 11.91 -1.71 16.82
CA ASP A 241 12.65 -1.13 15.71
C ASP A 241 11.81 -0.08 14.96
N GLY A 242 12.36 1.14 14.86
CA GLY A 242 11.66 2.28 14.28
C GLY A 242 10.43 2.67 15.09
N PRO A 243 10.60 3.17 16.33
CA PRO A 243 9.51 3.73 17.11
C PRO A 243 8.89 4.93 16.39
N THR A 244 7.68 5.30 16.80
CA THR A 244 6.91 6.44 16.28
C THR A 244 6.46 6.36 14.82
N ARG A 245 6.58 5.19 14.17
CA ARG A 245 6.02 4.96 12.84
C ARG A 245 4.51 4.70 12.88
N ARG A 246 3.84 5.07 11.80
CA ARG A 246 2.41 4.92 11.54
C ARG A 246 2.11 3.54 10.98
N LYS A 247 1.03 2.94 11.49
CA LYS A 247 0.38 1.74 10.97
C LYS A 247 -1.14 1.90 11.16
N PRO A 248 -1.99 1.26 10.34
CA PRO A 248 -1.66 0.40 9.20
C PRO A 248 -1.06 1.17 8.01
N ASP A 249 -0.50 0.46 7.04
CA ASP A 249 0.02 1.07 5.81
C ASP A 249 -1.13 1.47 4.87
N LEU A 250 -2.19 0.65 4.80
CA LEU A 250 -3.43 0.94 4.06
C LEU A 250 -4.61 0.18 4.68
N VAL A 251 -5.83 0.43 4.21
CA VAL A 251 -7.03 -0.28 4.67
C VAL A 251 -7.77 -0.97 3.54
N ALA A 252 -8.49 -2.04 3.87
CA ALA A 252 -9.36 -2.75 2.94
C ALA A 252 -10.70 -3.12 3.60
N PRO A 253 -11.76 -3.42 2.81
CA PRO A 253 -13.04 -3.85 3.34
C PRO A 253 -12.92 -5.21 4.05
N GLY A 254 -13.72 -5.40 5.11
CA GLY A 254 -13.76 -6.66 5.87
C GLY A 254 -14.55 -6.47 7.17
N GLY A 255 -15.12 -7.57 7.71
CA GLY A 255 -15.74 -7.53 9.04
C GLY A 255 -14.72 -7.49 10.19
N PHE A 256 -13.51 -7.96 9.91
CA PHE A 256 -12.35 -7.98 10.80
C PHE A 256 -11.08 -7.79 9.97
N THR A 257 -10.00 -7.33 10.59
CA THR A 257 -8.69 -7.20 9.95
C THR A 257 -8.21 -8.51 9.32
N SER A 258 -8.64 -9.65 9.85
CA SER A 258 -8.33 -10.97 9.32
C SER A 258 -8.89 -11.18 7.92
N PHE A 259 -10.00 -10.50 7.60
CA PHE A 259 -10.69 -10.61 6.32
C PHE A 259 -10.38 -9.44 5.39
N SER A 260 -9.88 -8.30 5.89
CA SER A 260 -9.37 -7.23 5.02
C SER A 260 -7.94 -7.49 4.53
N THR A 261 -7.08 -8.08 5.37
CA THR A 261 -5.70 -8.48 5.02
C THR A 261 -5.62 -9.32 3.74
N PRO A 262 -6.41 -10.40 3.57
CA PRO A 262 -6.35 -11.22 2.37
C PRO A 262 -6.82 -10.52 1.10
N VAL A 263 -7.64 -9.46 1.19
CA VAL A 263 -8.02 -8.65 0.01
C VAL A 263 -6.79 -7.95 -0.57
N VAL A 264 -5.89 -7.45 0.28
CA VAL A 264 -4.62 -6.83 -0.13
C VAL A 264 -3.63 -7.87 -0.64
N GLY A 265 -3.58 -9.06 -0.01
CA GLY A 265 -2.81 -10.19 -0.51
C GLY A 265 -3.25 -10.63 -1.91
N ALA A 266 -4.56 -10.70 -2.15
CA ALA A 266 -5.13 -11.04 -3.46
C ALA A 266 -4.80 -9.96 -4.51
N ALA A 267 -4.86 -8.68 -4.14
CA ALA A 267 -4.45 -7.58 -5.01
C ALA A 267 -2.97 -7.66 -5.41
N ALA A 268 -2.09 -8.02 -4.48
CA ALA A 268 -0.68 -8.26 -4.79
C ALA A 268 -0.48 -9.45 -5.74
N ALA A 269 -1.24 -10.53 -5.58
CA ALA A 269 -1.19 -11.68 -6.49
C ALA A 269 -1.62 -11.30 -7.92
N LEU A 270 -2.64 -10.45 -8.06
CA LEU A 270 -3.06 -9.89 -9.35
C LEU A 270 -1.96 -9.07 -10.02
N LEU A 271 -1.24 -8.25 -9.26
CA LEU A 271 -0.16 -7.44 -9.81
C LEU A 271 1.09 -8.25 -10.13
N PHE A 272 1.39 -9.32 -9.39
CA PHE A 272 2.44 -10.26 -9.80
C PHE A 272 2.08 -11.00 -11.08
N ASP A 273 0.84 -11.46 -11.24
CA ASP A 273 0.34 -12.04 -12.50
C ASP A 273 0.48 -11.03 -13.64
N ALA A 274 0.03 -9.78 -13.45
CA ALA A 274 0.21 -8.72 -14.44
C ALA A 274 1.69 -8.45 -14.77
N ALA A 275 2.59 -8.55 -13.79
CA ALA A 275 4.03 -8.41 -13.99
C ALA A 275 4.62 -9.51 -14.87
N ASP A 276 3.98 -10.69 -14.93
CA ASP A 276 4.41 -11.82 -15.73
C ASP A 276 3.69 -11.88 -17.09
N SER A 277 2.45 -11.39 -17.17
CA SER A 277 1.57 -11.58 -18.33
C SER A 277 1.28 -10.32 -19.15
N HIS A 278 1.36 -9.12 -18.56
CA HIS A 278 0.95 -7.89 -19.26
C HIS A 278 2.04 -7.40 -20.24
N PRO A 279 1.75 -7.24 -21.55
CA PRO A 279 2.76 -6.96 -22.57
C PRO A 279 3.62 -5.71 -22.32
N ALA A 280 3.05 -4.67 -21.70
CA ALA A 280 3.78 -3.43 -21.43
C ALA A 280 4.86 -3.55 -20.34
N ILE A 281 4.80 -4.58 -19.49
CA ILE A 281 5.66 -4.70 -18.29
C ILE A 281 6.25 -6.09 -18.08
N ALA A 282 5.82 -7.12 -18.80
CA ALA A 282 6.29 -8.50 -18.64
C ALA A 282 7.81 -8.67 -18.84
N THR A 283 8.44 -7.82 -19.65
CA THR A 283 9.89 -7.83 -19.86
C THR A 283 10.65 -6.92 -18.89
N ASN A 284 9.94 -6.22 -18.01
CA ASN A 284 10.53 -5.31 -17.03
C ASN A 284 10.74 -6.03 -15.69
N ALA A 285 12.00 -6.38 -15.40
CA ALA A 285 12.38 -7.06 -14.16
C ALA A 285 12.06 -6.26 -12.88
N ASN A 286 11.89 -4.94 -12.97
CA ASN A 286 11.51 -4.08 -11.85
C ASN A 286 10.01 -4.17 -11.55
N ALA A 287 9.18 -4.59 -12.52
CA ALA A 287 7.75 -4.77 -12.33
C ALA A 287 7.46 -5.94 -11.38
N ASN A 288 8.20 -7.04 -11.50
CA ASN A 288 8.08 -8.22 -10.62
C ASN A 288 8.72 -8.00 -9.23
N LYS A 289 8.91 -6.76 -8.75
CA LYS A 289 9.44 -6.51 -7.40
C LYS A 289 8.30 -6.30 -6.41
N ALA A 290 8.34 -6.98 -5.26
CA ALA A 290 7.39 -6.77 -4.16
C ALA A 290 7.34 -5.31 -3.70
N LEU A 291 8.49 -4.62 -3.73
CA LEU A 291 8.59 -3.18 -3.45
C LEU A 291 7.79 -2.35 -4.46
N THR A 292 7.86 -2.67 -5.75
CA THR A 292 7.09 -1.98 -6.79
C THR A 292 5.60 -2.18 -6.58
N ILE A 293 5.17 -3.42 -6.31
CA ILE A 293 3.77 -3.75 -6.01
C ILE A 293 3.27 -2.98 -4.78
N LYS A 294 4.06 -2.91 -3.70
CA LYS A 294 3.73 -2.09 -2.53
C LYS A 294 3.54 -0.62 -2.91
N SER A 295 4.49 -0.02 -3.63
CA SER A 295 4.40 1.39 -4.02
C SER A 295 3.17 1.71 -4.87
N VAL A 296 2.85 0.89 -5.88
CA VAL A 296 1.69 1.17 -6.75
C VAL A 296 0.35 0.91 -6.05
N LEU A 297 0.29 -0.03 -5.11
CA LEU A 297 -0.90 -0.20 -4.25
C LEU A 297 -1.13 1.02 -3.36
N MET A 298 -0.06 1.58 -2.78
CA MET A 298 -0.15 2.76 -1.91
C MET A 298 -0.43 4.06 -2.69
N ALA A 299 0.17 4.25 -3.86
CA ALA A 299 -0.14 5.40 -4.73
C ALA A 299 -1.54 5.30 -5.35
N GLY A 300 -2.08 4.09 -5.45
CA GLY A 300 -3.35 3.79 -6.09
C GLY A 300 -4.57 3.84 -5.18
N THR A 301 -4.43 4.18 -3.90
CA THR A 301 -5.58 4.15 -2.96
C THR A 301 -6.65 5.20 -3.29
N THR A 302 -7.90 4.86 -2.94
CA THR A 302 -9.02 5.80 -2.96
C THR A 302 -9.06 6.54 -1.64
N HIS A 303 -8.85 7.85 -1.69
CA HIS A 303 -8.80 8.68 -0.49
C HIS A 303 -10.20 9.21 -0.14
N ARG A 304 -10.65 8.93 1.08
CA ARG A 304 -11.91 9.46 1.60
C ARG A 304 -11.82 10.98 1.81
N PRO A 305 -12.96 11.70 1.88
CA PRO A 305 -12.95 13.15 2.10
C PRO A 305 -12.21 13.59 3.37
N THR A 306 -12.26 12.78 4.43
CA THR A 306 -11.63 13.06 5.72
C THR A 306 -10.16 12.65 5.79
N TRP A 307 -9.61 11.99 4.77
CA TRP A 307 -8.22 11.55 4.81
C TRP A 307 -7.27 12.75 4.96
N SER A 308 -6.36 12.66 5.93
CA SER A 308 -5.29 13.62 6.13
C SER A 308 -4.10 12.97 6.84
N ASN A 309 -2.91 13.21 6.30
CA ASN A 309 -1.66 12.84 6.97
C ASN A 309 -1.17 13.91 7.95
N GLY A 310 -2.00 14.92 8.27
CA GLY A 310 -1.72 15.94 9.28
C GLY A 310 -1.02 17.19 8.75
N ALA A 311 -0.89 17.36 7.42
CA ALA A 311 -0.37 18.59 6.85
C ALA A 311 -1.24 19.80 7.24
N PRO A 312 -0.64 20.94 7.66
CA PRO A 312 -1.37 22.17 7.94
C PRO A 312 -2.16 22.66 6.71
N THR A 313 -3.33 23.26 6.94
CA THR A 313 -4.22 23.75 5.87
C THR A 313 -4.03 25.23 5.54
N SER A 314 -3.26 25.96 6.34
CA SER A 314 -2.95 27.38 6.17
C SER A 314 -1.61 27.75 6.82
N GLY A 315 -1.16 28.98 6.59
CA GLY A 315 0.10 29.52 7.11
C GLY A 315 1.30 29.08 6.28
N ALA A 316 2.51 29.45 6.75
CA ALA A 316 3.76 29.18 6.04
C ALA A 316 4.05 27.69 5.81
N SER A 317 3.51 26.81 6.67
CA SER A 317 3.70 25.37 6.59
C SER A 317 2.56 24.63 5.89
N ARG A 318 1.62 25.34 5.24
CA ARG A 318 0.51 24.71 4.53
C ARG A 318 1.02 23.65 3.54
N GLY A 319 0.42 22.46 3.60
CA GLY A 319 0.73 21.37 2.68
C GLY A 319 2.07 20.65 2.95
N ILE A 320 2.73 20.90 4.08
CA ILE A 320 3.94 20.19 4.50
C ILE A 320 3.58 19.18 5.58
N SER A 321 3.85 17.90 5.34
CA SER A 321 3.67 16.83 6.33
C SER A 321 4.99 16.24 6.81
N THR A 322 5.04 15.88 8.09
CA THR A 322 6.12 15.08 8.70
C THR A 322 5.67 13.64 9.01
N ALA A 323 4.39 13.34 8.78
CA ALA A 323 3.82 12.00 8.80
C ALA A 323 3.25 11.71 7.41
N PRO A 324 3.70 10.67 6.70
CA PRO A 324 3.29 10.44 5.32
C PRO A 324 1.88 9.85 5.26
N LEU A 325 1.50 9.09 6.28
CA LEU A 325 0.25 8.34 6.33
C LEU A 325 -0.79 8.97 7.28
N ASP A 326 -2.06 8.79 6.96
CA ASP A 326 -3.19 9.13 7.83
C ASP A 326 -3.14 8.30 9.12
N THR A 327 -3.58 8.94 10.20
CA THR A 327 -3.47 8.39 11.56
C THR A 327 -4.29 7.14 11.81
N VAL A 328 -5.35 6.92 11.03
CA VAL A 328 -6.26 5.78 11.13
C VAL A 328 -6.15 4.91 9.89
N TYR A 329 -6.14 5.52 8.70
CA TYR A 329 -6.36 4.81 7.46
C TYR A 329 -5.09 4.52 6.65
N GLY A 330 -3.91 4.95 7.13
CA GLY A 330 -2.68 4.76 6.38
C GLY A 330 -2.70 5.58 5.08
N ALA A 331 -2.39 4.94 3.96
CA ALA A 331 -2.56 5.48 2.61
C ALA A 331 -4.02 5.52 2.14
N ASP A 332 -4.97 5.03 2.95
CA ASP A 332 -6.41 4.87 2.66
C ASP A 332 -6.80 3.56 1.95
N LEU A 333 -7.98 3.54 1.34
CA LEU A 333 -8.67 2.36 0.85
C LEU A 333 -8.01 1.80 -0.40
N LEU A 334 -7.67 0.51 -0.38
CA LEU A 334 -7.22 -0.23 -1.55
C LEU A 334 -8.09 0.06 -2.77
N ASN A 335 -7.47 0.39 -3.90
CA ASN A 335 -8.13 0.47 -5.19
C ASN A 335 -7.28 -0.25 -6.24
N ILE A 336 -7.74 -1.44 -6.64
CA ILE A 336 -6.97 -2.33 -7.51
C ILE A 336 -7.01 -1.89 -8.97
N ASP A 337 -8.06 -1.18 -9.40
CA ASP A 337 -8.11 -0.62 -10.75
C ASP A 337 -7.02 0.43 -10.96
N ARG A 338 -6.94 1.39 -10.03
CA ARG A 338 -5.94 2.46 -10.07
C ARG A 338 -4.53 1.90 -9.90
N ALA A 339 -4.32 0.99 -8.94
CA ALA A 339 -3.02 0.34 -8.77
C ALA A 339 -2.57 -0.39 -10.06
N HIS A 340 -3.48 -1.13 -10.70
CA HIS A 340 -3.19 -1.77 -11.99
C HIS A 340 -2.91 -0.74 -13.09
N LEU A 341 -3.64 0.37 -13.16
CA LEU A 341 -3.43 1.42 -14.15
C LEU A 341 -2.05 2.08 -14.00
N ILE A 342 -1.66 2.45 -12.76
CA ILE A 342 -0.32 2.95 -12.45
C ILE A 342 0.73 1.93 -12.91
N PHE A 343 0.53 0.67 -12.54
CA PHE A 343 1.49 -0.39 -12.78
C PHE A 343 1.70 -0.68 -14.28
N THR A 344 0.60 -0.85 -15.02
CA THR A 344 0.61 -1.22 -16.45
C THR A 344 0.85 -0.07 -17.41
N SER A 345 0.76 1.17 -16.92
CA SER A 345 1.32 2.33 -17.64
C SER A 345 2.83 2.18 -17.83
N GLY A 346 3.51 1.45 -16.93
CA GLY A 346 4.90 1.04 -17.05
C GLY A 346 5.87 1.89 -16.23
N GLU A 347 7.15 1.52 -16.29
CA GLU A 347 8.24 2.27 -15.66
C GLU A 347 8.63 3.49 -16.49
N ALA A 348 8.91 4.61 -15.83
CA ALA A 348 9.46 5.81 -16.44
C ALA A 348 10.55 6.42 -15.56
N ASN A 349 11.79 6.36 -16.04
CA ASN A 349 12.96 6.83 -15.32
C ASN A 349 12.89 8.33 -15.04
N GLY A 350 13.29 8.73 -13.83
CA GLY A 350 13.48 10.11 -13.46
C GLY A 350 14.82 10.67 -13.94
N PHE A 351 14.96 11.98 -13.75
CA PHE A 351 16.11 12.76 -14.20
C PHE A 351 16.92 13.28 -13.01
N ALA A 352 18.23 13.49 -13.20
CA ALA A 352 19.10 14.07 -12.19
C ALA A 352 18.88 15.59 -11.99
N THR A 353 18.20 16.25 -12.94
CA THR A 353 17.81 17.65 -12.88
C THR A 353 16.35 17.83 -13.32
N PRO A 354 15.63 18.84 -12.83
CA PRO A 354 14.29 19.16 -13.31
C PRO A 354 14.26 19.35 -14.83
N GLN A 355 13.25 18.79 -15.49
CA GLN A 355 13.04 18.94 -16.93
C GLN A 355 11.92 19.95 -17.19
N SER A 356 12.13 20.85 -18.16
CA SER A 356 11.15 21.88 -18.54
C SER A 356 10.44 21.63 -19.87
N SER A 357 10.85 20.61 -20.61
CA SER A 357 10.31 20.27 -21.93
C SER A 357 10.04 18.77 -22.13
N VAL A 358 10.28 17.95 -21.11
CA VAL A 358 10.04 16.50 -21.14
C VAL A 358 9.04 16.18 -20.05
N PHE A 359 7.82 15.84 -20.44
CA PHE A 359 6.73 15.54 -19.53
C PHE A 359 6.35 14.07 -19.62
N LEU A 360 6.16 13.46 -18.45
CA LEU A 360 5.78 12.07 -18.33
C LEU A 360 4.27 11.90 -18.33
N ARG A 361 3.85 10.67 -18.63
CA ARG A 361 2.48 10.21 -18.46
C ARG A 361 2.01 10.37 -17.01
N HIS A 362 0.72 10.62 -16.88
CA HIS A 362 0.05 10.91 -15.61
C HIS A 362 -0.12 9.71 -14.68
N GLN A 363 0.11 8.49 -15.17
CA GLN A 363 0.21 7.29 -14.34
C GLN A 363 1.50 6.55 -14.65
N GLY A 364 2.17 6.04 -13.63
CA GLY A 364 3.43 5.32 -13.82
C GLY A 364 4.18 5.13 -12.53
N TRP A 365 5.35 4.53 -12.65
CA TRP A 365 6.25 4.30 -11.53
C TRP A 365 7.71 4.33 -12.00
N ASP A 366 8.63 4.40 -11.04
CA ASP A 366 10.07 4.34 -11.28
C ASP A 366 10.75 3.52 -10.19
N TYR A 367 11.57 2.52 -10.56
CA TYR A 367 12.41 1.77 -9.64
C TYR A 367 13.84 2.32 -9.70
N ILE A 368 14.23 3.00 -8.63
CA ILE A 368 15.59 3.52 -8.50
C ILE A 368 16.42 2.48 -7.74
N PRO A 369 17.32 1.73 -8.40
CA PRO A 369 18.07 0.65 -7.76
C PRO A 369 19.02 1.16 -6.68
N THR A 370 19.49 2.40 -6.80
CA THR A 370 20.46 3.01 -5.89
C THR A 370 20.32 4.53 -5.94
N ALA A 371 19.65 5.12 -4.96
CA ALA A 371 19.69 6.56 -4.74
C ALA A 371 20.89 6.91 -3.85
N LEU A 372 21.78 7.79 -4.29
CA LEU A 372 22.96 8.18 -3.50
C LEU A 372 22.57 9.18 -2.40
N SER A 373 23.37 9.24 -1.34
CA SER A 373 23.11 10.20 -0.27
C SER A 373 23.18 11.63 -0.82
N ASN A 374 22.24 12.48 -0.37
CA ASN A 374 22.14 13.87 -0.79
C ASN A 374 21.87 14.08 -2.30
N THR A 375 21.23 13.14 -3.00
CA THR A 375 20.82 13.32 -4.40
C THR A 375 19.31 13.42 -4.56
N SER A 376 18.88 14.14 -5.59
CA SER A 376 17.47 14.24 -5.99
C SER A 376 17.24 13.51 -7.32
N THR A 377 16.02 13.00 -7.49
CA THR A 377 15.51 12.49 -8.77
C THR A 377 14.20 13.22 -9.10
N TYR A 378 14.01 13.58 -10.36
CA TYR A 378 12.93 14.46 -10.82
C TYR A 378 12.07 13.84 -11.91
N TRP A 379 10.77 14.06 -11.85
CA TRP A 379 9.78 13.69 -12.88
C TRP A 379 8.87 14.88 -13.16
N SER A 380 8.73 15.28 -14.42
CA SER A 380 7.90 16.44 -14.80
C SER A 380 6.56 16.00 -15.38
N PHE A 381 5.49 16.70 -15.04
CA PHE A 381 4.12 16.43 -15.49
C PHE A 381 3.47 17.71 -15.99
N ARG A 382 2.73 17.62 -17.10
CA ARG A 382 1.90 18.70 -17.61
C ARG A 382 0.45 18.41 -17.30
N VAL A 383 -0.19 19.25 -16.49
CA VAL A 383 -1.60 19.15 -16.11
C VAL A 383 -2.35 20.21 -16.90
N HIS A 384 -2.99 19.83 -18.00
CA HIS A 384 -3.61 20.77 -18.95
C HIS A 384 -4.85 21.47 -18.39
N GLN A 385 -5.60 20.78 -17.51
CA GLN A 385 -6.77 21.31 -16.81
C GLN A 385 -6.74 20.85 -15.36
N GLY A 386 -7.42 21.56 -14.45
CA GLY A 386 -7.49 21.17 -13.06
C GLY A 386 -8.00 19.74 -12.88
N VAL A 387 -7.35 18.96 -12.02
CA VAL A 387 -7.73 17.57 -11.72
C VAL A 387 -8.25 17.45 -10.31
N SER A 388 -9.23 16.57 -10.10
CA SER A 388 -9.88 16.37 -8.79
C SER A 388 -8.90 15.89 -7.70
N GLU A 389 -7.86 15.16 -8.10
CA GLU A 389 -6.85 14.63 -7.19
C GLU A 389 -5.51 14.40 -7.87
N ALA A 390 -4.44 14.30 -7.09
CA ALA A 390 -3.16 13.75 -7.49
C ALA A 390 -2.56 12.99 -6.31
N SER A 391 -2.08 11.77 -6.53
CA SER A 391 -1.49 10.91 -5.50
C SER A 391 -0.12 10.40 -5.94
N VAL A 392 0.84 10.40 -5.03
CA VAL A 392 2.19 9.89 -5.26
C VAL A 392 2.68 9.19 -4.01
N ALA A 393 3.11 7.94 -4.12
CA ALA A 393 3.74 7.21 -3.01
C ALA A 393 5.16 6.82 -3.38
N ALA A 394 6.12 7.11 -2.49
CA ALA A 394 7.46 6.57 -2.53
C ALA A 394 7.62 5.55 -1.41
N THR A 395 8.13 4.35 -1.68
CA THR A 395 8.43 3.36 -0.64
C THR A 395 9.81 2.76 -0.84
N TRP A 396 10.46 2.38 0.26
CA TRP A 396 11.75 1.71 0.25
C TRP A 396 11.82 0.68 1.37
N HIS A 397 12.72 -0.29 1.24
CA HIS A 397 12.94 -1.26 2.30
C HIS A 397 13.95 -0.76 3.32
N ARG A 398 13.80 -1.20 4.57
CA ARG A 398 14.93 -1.21 5.50
C ARG A 398 15.94 -2.27 5.08
N GLN A 399 17.21 -1.99 5.34
CA GLN A 399 18.27 -2.98 5.26
C GLN A 399 18.48 -3.63 6.63
N VAL A 400 18.61 -4.96 6.65
CA VAL A 400 18.87 -5.73 7.87
C VAL A 400 20.24 -6.38 7.77
N ALA A 401 21.04 -6.31 8.84
CA ALA A 401 22.31 -7.02 8.91
C ALA A 401 22.08 -8.54 8.87
N THR A 402 22.97 -9.29 8.20
CA THR A 402 22.80 -10.75 8.01
C THR A 402 22.83 -11.57 9.29
N ASN A 403 23.34 -10.99 10.39
CA ASN A 403 23.31 -11.56 11.74
C ASN A 403 22.09 -11.12 12.57
N PHE A 404 21.19 -10.32 11.98
CA PHE A 404 19.96 -9.78 12.57
C PHE A 404 20.15 -8.89 13.81
N SER A 405 21.39 -8.46 14.10
CA SER A 405 21.68 -7.63 15.29
C SER A 405 21.35 -6.15 15.11
N SER A 406 21.27 -5.67 13.87
CA SER A 406 21.03 -4.28 13.53
C SER A 406 20.30 -4.12 12.20
N PHE A 407 19.82 -2.91 11.96
CA PHE A 407 19.18 -2.50 10.72
C PHE A 407 19.54 -1.03 10.42
N ASN A 408 19.32 -0.59 9.19
CA ASN A 408 19.31 0.82 8.84
C ASN A 408 18.17 1.09 7.84
N VAL A 409 17.70 2.34 7.81
CA VAL A 409 16.65 2.82 6.91
C VAL A 409 17.16 4.14 6.33
N GLN A 410 17.23 4.22 5.01
CA GLN A 410 17.53 5.49 4.34
C GLN A 410 16.38 6.48 4.50
N ASP A 411 16.66 7.77 4.37
CA ASP A 411 15.72 8.85 4.61
C ASP A 411 15.47 9.60 3.30
N PHE A 412 14.20 9.75 2.91
CA PHE A 412 13.79 10.50 1.73
C PHE A 412 12.69 11.49 2.04
N ASP A 413 12.76 12.64 1.36
CA ASP A 413 11.65 13.56 1.24
C ASP A 413 11.02 13.42 -0.15
N LEU A 414 9.70 13.62 -0.21
CA LEU A 414 8.92 13.65 -1.45
C LEU A 414 8.23 15.00 -1.56
N ARG A 415 8.38 15.67 -2.72
CA ARG A 415 7.83 17.01 -2.92
C ARG A 415 7.34 17.23 -4.34
N LEU A 416 6.18 17.88 -4.47
CA LEU A 416 5.72 18.44 -5.74
C LEU A 416 6.01 19.94 -5.80
N TRP A 417 6.61 20.36 -6.89
CA TRP A 417 6.91 21.75 -7.24
C TRP A 417 6.04 22.19 -8.42
N LYS A 418 5.75 23.49 -8.51
CA LYS A 418 5.27 24.07 -9.77
C LYS A 418 6.47 24.51 -10.60
N LEU A 419 6.41 24.32 -11.91
CA LEU A 419 7.42 24.81 -12.85
C LEU A 419 6.92 26.11 -13.50
N VAL A 420 7.64 27.21 -13.31
CA VAL A 420 7.30 28.52 -13.90
C VAL A 420 8.53 29.10 -14.56
N GLY A 421 8.48 29.29 -15.89
CA GLY A 421 9.62 29.83 -16.65
C GLY A 421 10.90 29.01 -16.50
N GLY A 422 10.78 27.68 -16.34
CA GLY A 422 11.91 26.78 -16.11
C GLY A 422 12.44 26.73 -14.66
N ALA A 423 11.88 27.51 -13.73
CA ALA A 423 12.26 27.51 -12.33
C ALA A 423 11.26 26.72 -11.47
N LEU A 424 11.78 25.99 -10.48
CA LEU A 424 10.96 25.35 -9.46
C LEU A 424 10.42 26.40 -8.48
N VAL A 425 9.10 26.46 -8.34
CA VAL A 425 8.37 27.32 -7.43
C VAL A 425 7.68 26.47 -6.38
N SER A 426 7.87 26.82 -5.12
CA SER A 426 7.20 26.16 -4.01
C SER A 426 5.69 26.37 -4.08
N ILE A 427 4.93 25.29 -3.90
CA ILE A 427 3.48 25.32 -3.71
C ILE A 427 3.06 25.06 -2.26
N SER A 428 4.04 24.99 -1.35
CA SER A 428 3.78 24.98 0.10
C SER A 428 3.50 26.40 0.60
N GLY A 429 2.84 26.49 1.76
CA GLY A 429 2.45 27.76 2.36
C GLY A 429 1.23 28.41 1.71
N ASP A 430 0.76 29.52 2.27
CA ASP A 430 -0.39 30.25 1.72
C ASP A 430 -0.15 30.79 0.30
N ALA A 431 1.12 31.04 -0.06
CA ALA A 431 1.49 31.44 -1.42
C ALA A 431 1.17 30.37 -2.48
N GLY A 432 1.12 29.10 -2.08
CA GLY A 432 0.75 27.98 -2.95
C GLY A 432 -0.73 27.59 -2.89
N ALA A 433 -1.58 28.36 -2.20
CA ALA A 433 -2.99 28.03 -2.01
C ALA A 433 -3.79 27.89 -3.33
N THR A 434 -3.34 28.54 -4.40
CA THR A 434 -3.95 28.43 -5.73
C THR A 434 -3.53 27.18 -6.51
N ALA A 435 -2.50 26.46 -6.05
CA ALA A 435 -1.99 25.27 -6.76
C ALA A 435 -2.80 24.01 -6.45
N PHE A 436 -3.40 23.90 -5.26
CA PHE A 436 -4.26 22.78 -4.85
C PHE A 436 -5.18 23.22 -3.71
N ALA A 437 -6.38 22.64 -3.59
CA ALA A 437 -7.35 23.04 -2.57
C ALA A 437 -6.98 22.52 -1.16
N SER A 438 -6.60 21.25 -1.04
CA SER A 438 -6.24 20.65 0.26
C SER A 438 -5.35 19.40 0.10
N GLY A 439 -4.81 18.91 1.23
CA GLY A 439 -3.87 17.79 1.27
C GLY A 439 -2.44 18.28 1.48
N ASN A 440 -1.46 17.57 0.91
CA ASN A 440 -0.04 17.88 1.07
C ASN A 440 0.73 17.84 -0.26
N CYS A 441 1.71 18.72 -0.37
CA CYS A 441 2.64 18.84 -1.50
C CYS A 441 4.09 18.52 -1.10
N GLU A 442 4.37 18.38 0.19
CA GLU A 442 5.64 17.94 0.73
C GLU A 442 5.37 16.91 1.83
N SER A 443 6.14 15.83 1.82
CA SER A 443 6.15 14.80 2.84
C SER A 443 7.60 14.47 3.17
N LYS A 444 7.96 14.61 4.45
CA LYS A 444 9.35 14.56 4.94
C LYS A 444 9.45 13.90 6.30
N SER A 445 9.17 12.61 6.34
CA SER A 445 9.20 11.83 7.56
C SER A 445 10.61 11.38 7.90
N ALA A 446 11.07 11.71 9.11
CA ALA A 446 12.38 11.26 9.59
C ALA A 446 12.41 9.78 10.03
N THR A 447 11.26 9.11 10.11
CA THR A 447 11.16 7.77 10.73
C THR A 447 10.56 6.70 9.83
N GLU A 448 9.83 7.08 8.80
CA GLU A 448 9.11 6.15 7.94
C GLU A 448 10.00 5.61 6.83
N ASN A 449 9.55 4.52 6.21
CA ASN A 449 10.13 4.03 4.96
C ASN A 449 9.18 4.22 3.78
N THR A 450 8.37 5.27 3.86
CA THR A 450 7.37 5.66 2.88
C THR A 450 7.16 7.15 2.93
N GLU A 451 6.98 7.78 1.78
CA GLU A 451 6.44 9.13 1.66
C GLU A 451 5.17 9.10 0.80
N LEU A 452 4.19 9.94 1.11
CA LEU A 452 2.93 10.01 0.37
C LEU A 452 2.48 11.45 0.21
N LEU A 453 2.22 11.84 -1.04
CA LEU A 453 1.54 13.07 -1.41
C LEU A 453 0.12 12.74 -1.84
N TYR A 454 -0.84 13.51 -1.32
CA TYR A 454 -2.19 13.53 -1.84
C TYR A 454 -2.71 14.96 -1.87
N MET A 455 -3.05 15.43 -3.07
CA MET A 455 -3.59 16.76 -3.32
C MET A 455 -5.00 16.63 -3.87
N ARG A 456 -5.93 17.45 -3.36
CA ARG A 456 -7.28 17.59 -3.92
C ARG A 456 -7.37 18.86 -4.73
N ASN A 457 -8.03 18.77 -5.89
CA ASN A 457 -8.20 19.86 -6.85
C ASN A 457 -6.85 20.51 -7.23
N LEU A 458 -5.92 19.70 -7.74
CA LEU A 458 -4.65 20.21 -8.27
C LEU A 458 -4.95 21.06 -9.50
N ALA A 459 -4.52 22.32 -9.48
CA ALA A 459 -4.75 23.25 -10.57
C ALA A 459 -3.98 22.86 -11.85
N ALA A 460 -4.34 23.48 -12.96
CA ALA A 460 -3.57 23.35 -14.20
C ALA A 460 -2.15 23.94 -14.06
N GLY A 461 -1.21 23.36 -14.80
CA GLY A 461 0.16 23.82 -14.90
C GLY A 461 1.17 22.70 -15.09
N ASP A 462 2.42 23.11 -15.24
CA ASP A 462 3.56 22.19 -15.26
C ASP A 462 4.08 21.99 -13.84
N TYR A 463 4.31 20.74 -13.47
CA TYR A 463 4.72 20.32 -12.15
C TYR A 463 5.97 19.44 -12.22
N VAL A 464 6.79 19.48 -11.17
CA VAL A 464 7.95 18.61 -11.01
C VAL A 464 7.86 17.90 -9.68
N LEU A 465 7.81 16.57 -9.72
CA LEU A 465 7.97 15.73 -8.55
C LEU A 465 9.47 15.56 -8.28
N GLU A 466 9.86 15.77 -7.03
CA GLU A 466 11.20 15.53 -6.52
C GLU A 466 11.15 14.44 -5.45
N LEU A 467 11.98 13.41 -5.62
CA LEU A 467 12.38 12.51 -4.55
C LEU A 467 13.80 12.89 -4.14
N LYS A 468 13.99 13.34 -2.90
CA LYS A 468 15.29 13.70 -2.34
C LYS A 468 15.74 12.64 -1.36
N ARG A 469 16.88 12.00 -1.60
CA ARG A 469 17.56 11.25 -0.53
C ARG A 469 18.28 12.22 0.38
N ASN A 470 17.92 12.24 1.65
CA ASN A 470 18.55 13.10 2.65
C ASN A 470 20.01 12.68 2.91
N THR A 471 20.78 13.60 3.49
CA THR A 471 22.19 13.32 3.81
C THR A 471 22.26 12.28 4.92
N GLY A 472 23.05 11.23 4.73
CA GLY A 472 23.11 10.11 5.67
C GLY A 472 24.13 9.04 5.27
N THR A 473 24.46 8.16 6.22
CA THR A 473 25.46 7.10 6.07
C THR A 473 24.84 5.71 5.86
N GLN A 474 23.51 5.63 5.75
CA GLN A 474 22.81 4.37 5.55
C GLN A 474 23.16 3.79 4.18
N THR A 475 23.08 2.46 4.06
CA THR A 475 23.29 1.81 2.76
C THR A 475 22.23 2.26 1.78
N ALA A 476 22.63 2.54 0.54
CA ALA A 476 21.68 2.80 -0.52
C ALA A 476 20.86 1.52 -0.80
N MET A 477 19.56 1.59 -0.56
CA MET A 477 18.61 0.56 -0.91
C MET A 477 17.76 1.04 -2.09
N PRO A 478 17.10 0.13 -2.83
CA PRO A 478 16.13 0.53 -3.83
C PRO A 478 14.98 1.34 -3.23
N VAL A 479 14.47 2.28 -4.01
CA VAL A 479 13.25 3.06 -3.72
C VAL A 479 12.37 3.03 -4.96
N VAL A 480 11.06 2.92 -4.76
CA VAL A 480 10.08 2.99 -5.86
C VAL A 480 9.13 4.13 -5.61
N VAL A 481 8.95 4.98 -6.62
CA VAL A 481 7.93 6.02 -6.65
C VAL A 481 6.83 5.59 -7.61
N GLY A 482 5.57 5.61 -7.19
CA GLY A 482 4.40 5.43 -8.03
C GLY A 482 3.53 6.69 -7.99
N TRP A 483 2.93 7.06 -9.11
CA TRP A 483 2.09 8.25 -9.22
C TRP A 483 0.80 7.99 -9.99
N TYR A 484 -0.25 8.67 -9.56
CA TYR A 484 -1.52 8.78 -10.23
C TYR A 484 -1.96 10.24 -10.25
N ILE A 485 -2.12 10.75 -11.45
CA ILE A 485 -2.79 12.01 -11.78
C ILE A 485 -3.90 11.62 -12.76
N PRO A 486 -5.16 12.04 -12.61
CA PRO A 486 -6.17 11.84 -13.64
C PRO A 486 -5.68 12.41 -14.97
N ASN A 487 -5.83 11.65 -16.06
CA ASN A 487 -5.42 12.11 -17.39
C ASN A 487 -6.10 13.45 -17.70
N THR A 488 -5.30 14.44 -18.06
CA THR A 488 -5.80 15.66 -18.68
C THR A 488 -5.52 15.60 -20.16
N VAL A 489 -6.54 15.88 -20.98
CA VAL A 489 -6.32 16.14 -22.39
C VAL A 489 -5.92 17.59 -22.56
N ALA A 490 -5.03 17.85 -23.51
CA ALA A 490 -4.80 19.20 -23.96
C ALA A 490 -6.12 19.74 -24.52
N SER A 491 -6.63 20.81 -23.91
CA SER A 491 -7.90 21.41 -24.26
C SER A 491 -7.64 22.68 -25.08
N PRO A 492 -8.34 22.85 -26.23
CA PRO A 492 -8.39 24.14 -26.93
C PRO A 492 -8.90 25.29 -26.07
N ASP A 493 -9.75 25.00 -25.07
CA ASP A 493 -10.16 25.94 -24.01
C ASP A 493 -9.10 25.90 -22.92
N LEU A 494 -8.19 26.86 -23.00
CA LEU A 494 -6.96 27.00 -22.23
C LEU A 494 -7.15 27.79 -20.94
N ASP A 495 -8.18 28.64 -20.85
CA ASP A 495 -8.53 29.35 -19.62
C ASP A 495 -9.66 28.69 -18.80
N GLY A 496 -10.35 27.71 -19.40
CA GLY A 496 -11.33 26.84 -18.76
C GLY A 496 -12.70 27.51 -18.58
N ASP A 497 -13.04 28.52 -19.37
CA ASP A 497 -14.32 29.23 -19.27
C ASP A 497 -15.48 28.54 -20.03
N GLY A 498 -15.19 27.45 -20.74
CA GLY A 498 -16.15 26.67 -21.54
C GLY A 498 -16.35 27.20 -22.96
N VAL A 499 -15.54 28.16 -23.42
CA VAL A 499 -15.59 28.73 -24.77
C VAL A 499 -14.19 28.86 -25.35
N VAL A 500 -13.92 28.18 -26.46
CA VAL A 500 -12.68 28.37 -27.21
C VAL A 500 -12.76 29.67 -28.00
N GLY A 501 -12.01 30.68 -27.56
CA GLY A 501 -12.10 32.04 -28.07
C GLY A 501 -10.77 32.80 -28.12
N ALA A 502 -10.89 34.13 -28.11
CA ALA A 502 -9.75 35.02 -28.26
C ALA A 502 -8.79 34.95 -27.06
N GLN A 503 -9.31 34.64 -25.87
CA GLN A 503 -8.54 34.46 -24.63
C GLN A 503 -7.64 33.22 -24.71
N ASP A 504 -8.14 32.10 -25.23
CA ASP A 504 -7.35 30.90 -25.47
C ASP A 504 -6.31 31.13 -26.55
N LEU A 505 -6.69 31.78 -27.64
CA LEU A 505 -5.74 32.15 -28.69
C LEU A 505 -4.62 33.02 -28.14
N ALA A 506 -4.92 34.00 -27.28
CA ALA A 506 -3.91 34.82 -26.63
C ALA A 506 -3.00 33.97 -25.71
N SER A 507 -3.59 33.06 -24.94
CA SER A 507 -2.85 32.12 -24.08
C SER A 507 -1.92 31.19 -24.88
N MET A 508 -2.37 30.71 -26.04
CA MET A 508 -1.57 29.91 -26.96
C MET A 508 -0.42 30.71 -27.57
N LEU A 509 -0.69 31.92 -28.07
CA LEU A 509 0.34 32.77 -28.69
C LEU A 509 1.42 33.18 -27.68
N ASN A 510 1.08 33.33 -26.40
CA ASN A 510 2.05 33.55 -25.32
C ASN A 510 2.99 32.35 -25.09
N GLN A 511 2.61 31.16 -25.55
CA GLN A 511 3.37 29.91 -25.40
C GLN A 511 4.04 29.49 -26.72
N TRP A 512 3.98 30.32 -27.77
CA TRP A 512 4.46 29.96 -29.11
C TRP A 512 5.93 29.53 -29.12
N SER A 513 6.23 28.43 -29.83
CA SER A 513 7.56 27.81 -29.90
C SER A 513 8.12 27.32 -28.56
N THR A 514 7.29 27.20 -27.53
CA THR A 514 7.64 26.57 -26.26
C THR A 514 6.79 25.33 -26.03
N ALA A 515 7.20 24.47 -25.10
CA ALA A 515 6.29 23.47 -24.54
C ALA A 515 5.29 24.20 -23.62
N GLY A 516 3.99 23.87 -23.67
CA GLY A 516 3.01 24.51 -22.81
C GLY A 516 1.65 23.81 -22.76
N SER A 517 0.70 24.37 -22.01
CA SER A 517 -0.68 23.86 -21.96
C SER A 517 -1.36 23.90 -23.33
N ALA A 518 -0.92 24.81 -24.20
CA ALA A 518 -1.40 24.97 -25.58
C ALA A 518 -0.78 24.02 -26.60
N ASP A 519 0.02 23.03 -26.16
CA ASP A 519 0.52 21.94 -27.00
C ASP A 519 -0.59 20.89 -27.11
N LEU A 520 -1.46 21.10 -28.08
CA LEU A 520 -2.72 20.37 -28.25
C LEU A 520 -2.51 19.03 -28.96
N ASN A 521 -1.42 18.87 -29.69
CA ASN A 521 -1.05 17.60 -30.33
C ASN A 521 -0.05 16.77 -29.52
N ALA A 522 0.42 17.29 -28.38
CA ALA A 522 1.38 16.68 -27.47
C ALA A 522 2.74 16.35 -28.10
N ASP A 523 3.22 17.17 -29.05
CA ASP A 523 4.53 17.03 -29.69
C ASP A 523 5.68 17.76 -28.95
N ASN A 524 5.36 18.38 -27.80
CA ASN A 524 6.22 19.21 -26.95
C ASN A 524 6.55 20.60 -27.51
N ILE A 525 5.85 21.10 -28.53
CA ILE A 525 6.06 22.46 -29.05
C ILE A 525 4.77 23.11 -29.57
N VAL A 526 4.33 24.19 -28.92
CA VAL A 526 3.19 24.99 -29.38
C VAL A 526 3.53 25.68 -30.70
N ASN A 527 2.87 25.28 -31.78
CA ASN A 527 3.11 25.77 -33.12
C ASN A 527 1.82 25.85 -33.96
N ALA A 528 1.98 25.99 -35.28
CA ALA A 528 0.85 26.10 -36.21
C ALA A 528 -0.08 24.87 -36.21
N ALA A 529 0.42 23.68 -35.87
CA ALA A 529 -0.38 22.47 -35.73
C ALA A 529 -1.37 22.61 -34.56
N ASP A 530 -0.92 23.12 -33.42
CA ASP A 530 -1.79 23.37 -32.26
C ASP A 530 -2.78 24.48 -32.54
N LEU A 531 -2.34 25.55 -33.21
CA LEU A 531 -3.25 26.62 -33.63
C LEU A 531 -4.36 26.11 -34.54
N ALA A 532 -4.06 25.17 -35.43
CA ALA A 532 -5.08 24.55 -36.27
C ALA A 532 -6.09 23.76 -35.44
N ILE A 533 -5.65 23.04 -34.40
CA ILE A 533 -6.54 22.33 -33.47
C ILE A 533 -7.40 23.34 -32.71
N LEU A 534 -6.82 24.42 -32.17
CA LEU A 534 -7.55 25.46 -31.44
C LEU A 534 -8.63 26.11 -32.32
N LEU A 535 -8.25 26.57 -33.52
CA LEU A 535 -9.18 27.22 -34.43
C LEU A 535 -10.28 26.26 -34.92
N SER A 536 -10.01 24.96 -35.00
CA SER A 536 -11.03 23.97 -35.35
C SER A 536 -12.11 23.79 -34.29
N ALA A 537 -11.81 24.15 -33.04
CA ALA A 537 -12.71 24.05 -31.89
C ALA A 537 -13.37 25.39 -31.52
N TRP A 538 -13.22 26.45 -32.35
CA TRP A 538 -13.66 27.80 -32.01
C TRP A 538 -15.16 27.90 -31.70
N GLY A 539 -15.48 28.41 -30.50
CA GLY A 539 -16.84 28.53 -29.98
C GLY A 539 -17.06 27.74 -28.68
N PRO A 540 -18.31 27.64 -28.21
CA PRO A 540 -18.65 26.87 -27.00
C PRO A 540 -18.35 25.38 -27.14
N ILE A 541 -17.88 24.75 -26.06
CA ILE A 541 -17.56 23.31 -25.98
C ILE A 541 -18.46 22.52 -25.03
#